data_AF-A0A2V7U4M1-F1
#
_entry.id   AF-A0A2V7U4M1-F1
#
_cell.length_a   1.000
_cell.length_b   1.000
_cell.length_c   1.000
_cell.angle_alpha   90.00
_cell.angle_beta   90.00
_cell.angle_gamma   90.00
#
_symmetry.space_group_name_H-M   'P 1'
#
loop_
_entity.id
_entity.type
_entity.pdbx_description
1 polymer ?
#
loop_
_entity_poly.entity_id
_entity_poly.type
_entity_poly.pdbx_seq_one_letter_code
_entity_poly.pdbx_strand_id
1 'polypeptide(L)'
;MNPAFDVEVEAAIQKVMDEHPDYFDFRRARGGPLSFRVRNRAAYNFDVVENLRRMGFCALDDGKEIAVKNDNSFSDQYEIISSDNFIIRGRPSYRATCIPAWDAIPPAGDDS
;
A
#
# COMPACT_ATOMS: atom_id res chain seq x y z
N MET A 1 18.59 1.59 -0.65
CA MET A 1 18.04 0.25 -0.42
C MET A 1 16.99 -0.01 -1.47
N ASN A 2 16.80 -1.27 -1.87
CA ASN A 2 15.64 -1.67 -2.66
C ASN A 2 14.48 -1.94 -1.70
N PRO A 3 13.23 -1.57 -2.04
CA PRO A 3 12.07 -1.97 -1.25
C PRO A 3 11.99 -3.49 -1.16
N ALA A 4 11.64 -4.01 0.01
CA ALA A 4 11.51 -5.45 0.28
C ALA A 4 10.10 -5.98 -0.02
N PHE A 5 9.09 -5.12 -0.12
CA PHE A 5 7.68 -5.48 -0.23
C PHE A 5 6.98 -4.86 -1.45
N ASP A 6 7.72 -4.46 -2.48
CA ASP A 6 7.15 -3.81 -3.67
C ASP A 6 6.24 -4.76 -4.46
N VAL A 7 6.61 -6.04 -4.57
CA VAL A 7 5.80 -7.08 -5.23
C VAL A 7 4.46 -7.26 -4.51
N GLU A 8 4.49 -7.31 -3.18
CA GLU A 8 3.33 -7.52 -2.32
C GLU A 8 2.39 -6.32 -2.35
N VAL A 9 2.93 -5.09 -2.28
CA VAL A 9 2.13 -3.86 -2.40
C VAL A 9 1.48 -3.77 -3.78
N GLU A 10 2.20 -4.11 -4.85
CA GLU A 10 1.62 -4.13 -6.20
C GLU A 10 0.52 -5.19 -6.35
N ALA A 11 0.71 -6.37 -5.77
CA ALA A 11 -0.30 -7.42 -5.76
C ALA A 11 -1.56 -7.00 -4.98
N ALA A 12 -1.39 -6.34 -3.83
CA ALA A 12 -2.49 -5.82 -3.02
C ALA A 12 -3.27 -4.72 -3.77
N ILE A 13 -2.59 -3.77 -4.42
CA ILE A 13 -3.22 -2.74 -5.27
C ILE A 13 -4.01 -3.39 -6.41
N GLN A 14 -3.41 -4.35 -7.12
CA GLN A 14 -4.07 -5.03 -8.23
C GLN A 14 -5.33 -5.77 -7.76
N LYS A 15 -5.27 -6.43 -6.61
CA LYS A 15 -6.41 -7.13 -6.02
C LYS A 15 -7.58 -6.16 -5.70
N VAL A 16 -7.30 -4.97 -5.16
CA VAL A 16 -8.34 -3.96 -4.94
C VAL A 16 -8.94 -3.48 -6.27
N MET A 17 -8.12 -3.28 -7.30
CA MET A 17 -8.63 -2.90 -8.63
C MET A 17 -9.56 -3.96 -9.24
N ASP A 18 -9.24 -5.23 -9.03
CA ASP A 18 -10.03 -6.35 -9.55
C ASP A 18 -11.34 -6.57 -8.77
N GLU A 19 -11.30 -6.43 -7.44
CA GLU A 19 -12.44 -6.67 -6.54
C GLU A 19 -13.39 -5.46 -6.41
N HIS A 20 -12.84 -4.26 -6.46
CA HIS A 20 -13.56 -2.99 -6.25
C HIS A 20 -13.36 -2.01 -7.40
N PRO A 21 -13.75 -2.38 -8.65
CA PRO A 21 -13.61 -1.49 -9.80
C PRO A 21 -14.37 -0.16 -9.64
N ASP A 22 -15.38 -0.11 -8.76
CA ASP A 22 -16.16 1.08 -8.43
C ASP A 22 -15.34 2.16 -7.68
N TYR A 23 -14.19 1.78 -7.09
CA TYR A 23 -13.29 2.73 -6.43
C TYR A 23 -12.51 3.58 -7.43
N PHE A 24 -12.57 3.29 -8.73
CA PHE A 24 -11.68 3.89 -9.72
C PHE A 24 -12.44 4.61 -10.84
N ASP A 25 -11.82 5.64 -11.41
CA ASP A 25 -12.19 6.22 -12.69
C ASP A 25 -11.18 5.80 -13.76
N PHE A 26 -11.41 4.65 -14.38
CA PHE A 26 -10.52 4.08 -15.41
C PHE A 26 -10.32 4.97 -16.66
N ARG A 27 -11.14 6.01 -16.82
CA ARG A 27 -11.00 7.02 -17.88
C ARG A 27 -9.92 8.07 -17.58
N ARG A 28 -9.38 8.09 -16.37
CA ARG A 28 -8.38 9.05 -15.90
C ARG A 28 -7.18 8.27 -15.39
N ALA A 29 -6.02 8.49 -16.02
CA ALA A 29 -4.75 7.93 -15.58
C ALA A 29 -3.65 8.99 -15.64
N ARG A 30 -2.71 8.96 -14.69
CA ARG A 30 -1.55 9.86 -14.63
C ARG A 30 -0.41 9.19 -13.87
N GLY A 31 0.84 9.43 -14.29
CA GLY A 31 2.02 8.96 -13.57
C GLY A 31 2.53 7.58 -14.00
N GLY A 32 1.75 6.83 -14.79
CA GLY A 32 2.19 5.56 -15.37
C GLY A 32 1.03 4.72 -15.91
N PRO A 33 1.33 3.56 -16.52
CA PRO A 33 0.33 2.55 -16.85
C PRO A 33 -0.44 2.11 -15.60
N LEU A 34 -1.76 1.96 -15.73
CA LEU A 34 -2.67 1.53 -14.65
C LEU A 34 -2.69 2.44 -13.40
N SER A 35 -2.07 3.62 -13.45
CA SER A 35 -2.16 4.64 -12.40
C SER A 35 -3.46 5.43 -12.51
N PHE A 36 -4.57 4.75 -12.29
CA PHE A 36 -5.91 5.32 -12.44
C PHE A 36 -6.26 6.27 -11.30
N ARG A 37 -7.24 7.15 -11.56
CA ARG A 37 -7.77 8.02 -10.51
C ARG A 37 -8.65 7.22 -9.56
N VAL A 38 -8.40 7.33 -8.26
CA VAL A 38 -9.20 6.78 -7.18
C VAL A 38 -10.33 7.75 -6.82
N ARG A 39 -11.55 7.22 -6.71
CA ARG A 39 -12.77 7.92 -6.31
C ARG A 39 -13.01 7.85 -4.80
N ASN A 40 -12.68 6.70 -4.21
CA ASN A 40 -12.83 6.45 -2.78
C ASN A 40 -11.47 6.14 -2.14
N ARG A 41 -10.76 7.19 -1.70
CA ARG A 41 -9.42 7.06 -1.12
C ARG A 41 -9.40 6.22 0.16
N ALA A 42 -10.39 6.43 1.04
CA ALA A 42 -10.44 5.74 2.33
C ALA A 42 -10.61 4.23 2.13
N ALA A 43 -11.55 3.81 1.28
CA ALA A 43 -11.77 2.39 1.02
C ALA A 43 -10.61 1.76 0.24
N TYR A 44 -10.05 2.47 -0.75
CA TYR A 44 -8.85 2.01 -1.46
C TYR A 44 -7.66 1.75 -0.51
N ASN A 45 -7.33 2.69 0.36
CA ASN A 45 -6.24 2.50 1.32
C ASN A 45 -6.53 1.35 2.29
N PHE A 46 -7.76 1.30 2.83
CA PHE A 46 -8.19 0.24 3.75
C PHE A 46 -8.03 -1.15 3.11
N ASP A 47 -8.56 -1.36 1.90
CA ASP A 47 -8.51 -2.69 1.27
C ASP A 47 -7.10 -3.07 0.80
N VAL A 48 -6.21 -2.12 0.49
CA VAL A 48 -4.80 -2.44 0.25
C VAL A 48 -4.14 -2.95 1.53
N VAL A 49 -4.36 -2.29 2.67
CA VAL A 49 -3.86 -2.74 3.98
C VAL A 49 -4.41 -4.12 4.33
N GLU A 50 -5.72 -4.35 4.15
CA GLU A 50 -6.34 -5.64 4.44
C GLU A 50 -5.83 -6.75 3.53
N ASN A 51 -5.55 -6.45 2.26
CA ASN A 51 -4.97 -7.44 1.34
C ASN A 51 -3.54 -7.81 1.74
N LEU A 52 -2.72 -6.86 2.18
CA LEU A 52 -1.38 -7.14 2.72
C LEU A 52 -1.46 -8.01 3.98
N ARG A 53 -2.41 -7.73 4.87
CA ARG A 53 -2.68 -8.54 6.07
C ARG A 53 -3.08 -9.97 5.71
N ARG A 54 -3.98 -10.14 4.74
CA ARG A 54 -4.39 -11.46 4.24
C ARG A 54 -3.24 -12.23 3.57
N MET A 55 -2.21 -11.55 3.09
CA MET A 55 -0.98 -12.15 2.57
C MET A 55 0.02 -12.54 3.68
N GLY A 56 -0.28 -12.24 4.96
CA GLY A 56 0.55 -12.59 6.12
C GLY A 56 1.52 -11.48 6.56
N PHE A 57 1.36 -10.25 6.07
CA PHE A 57 2.19 -9.11 6.48
C PHE A 57 1.49 -8.26 7.53
N CYS A 58 2.28 -7.61 8.38
CA CYS A 58 1.77 -6.54 9.23
C CYS A 58 1.77 -5.24 8.43
N ALA A 59 0.58 -4.67 8.23
CA ALA A 59 0.41 -3.43 7.49
C ALA A 59 -0.46 -2.42 8.26
N LEU A 60 -0.15 -1.14 8.08
CA LEU A 60 -0.89 -0.02 8.67
C LEU A 60 -0.86 1.18 7.72
N ASP A 61 -1.99 1.87 7.55
CA ASP A 61 -2.05 3.21 6.93
C ASP A 61 -1.86 4.27 8.01
N ASP A 62 -0.83 5.11 7.89
CA ASP A 62 -0.56 6.22 8.81
C ASP A 62 -1.33 7.51 8.49
N GLY A 63 -2.17 7.48 7.45
CA GLY A 63 -2.91 8.61 6.88
C GLY A 63 -2.23 9.20 5.63
N LYS A 64 -0.99 8.83 5.35
CA LYS A 64 -0.20 9.29 4.20
C LYS A 64 0.49 8.13 3.48
N GLU A 65 1.09 7.22 4.22
CA GLU A 65 1.91 6.10 3.77
C GLU A 65 1.37 4.79 4.38
N ILE A 66 1.48 3.71 3.63
CA ILE A 66 1.29 2.37 4.13
C ILE A 66 2.63 1.83 4.57
N ALA A 67 2.69 1.44 5.84
CA ALA A 67 3.83 0.80 6.44
C ALA A 67 3.66 -0.73 6.34
N VAL A 68 4.69 -1.45 5.90
CA VAL A 68 4.66 -2.92 5.74
C VAL A 68 5.88 -3.54 6.42
N LYS A 69 5.67 -4.60 7.19
CA LYS A 69 6.73 -5.43 7.77
C LYS A 69 6.37 -6.92 7.81
N ASN A 70 7.38 -7.77 7.83
CA ASN A 70 7.27 -9.22 8.06
C ASN A 70 7.80 -9.63 9.45
N ASP A 71 8.67 -8.84 10.05
CA ASP A 71 9.17 -8.96 11.41
C ASP A 71 9.46 -7.55 11.99
N ASN A 72 9.97 -7.48 13.22
CA ASN A 72 10.23 -6.18 13.87
C ASN A 72 11.61 -5.58 13.54
N SER A 73 12.38 -6.17 12.62
CA SER A 73 13.72 -5.67 12.27
C SER A 73 13.68 -4.42 11.40
N PHE A 74 12.72 -4.32 10.48
CA PHE A 74 12.47 -3.14 9.66
C PHE A 74 11.04 -3.07 9.13
N SER A 75 10.64 -1.90 8.64
CA SER A 75 9.40 -1.73 7.88
C SER A 75 9.66 -0.82 6.69
N ASP A 76 9.05 -1.10 5.54
CA ASP A 76 9.05 -0.17 4.41
C ASP A 76 7.78 0.65 4.37
N GLN A 77 7.91 1.90 3.91
CA GLN A 77 6.84 2.87 3.79
C GLN A 77 6.52 3.14 2.32
N TYR A 78 5.24 3.13 1.97
CA TYR A 78 4.75 3.31 0.60
C TYR A 78 3.63 4.34 0.53
N GLU A 79 3.80 5.38 -0.27
CA GLU A 79 2.68 6.24 -0.68
C GLU A 79 2.03 5.64 -1.93
N ILE A 80 0.86 5.04 -1.77
CA ILE A 80 0.18 4.30 -2.85
C ILE A 80 -0.84 5.15 -3.63
N ILE A 81 -1.08 6.38 -3.21
CA ILE A 81 -2.01 7.31 -3.83
C ILE A 81 -1.55 8.76 -3.67
N SER A 82 -1.39 9.46 -4.80
CA SER A 82 -0.97 10.86 -4.82
C SER A 82 -2.01 11.79 -4.19
N SER A 83 -1.62 13.02 -3.86
CA SER A 83 -2.54 14.10 -3.45
C SER A 83 -3.69 14.35 -4.44
N ASP A 84 -3.46 14.15 -5.75
CA ASP A 84 -4.47 14.31 -6.80
C ASP A 84 -5.37 13.07 -7.00
N ASN A 85 -5.29 12.09 -6.08
CA ASN A 85 -5.97 10.80 -6.11
C ASN A 85 -5.63 9.91 -7.30
N PHE A 86 -4.37 9.84 -7.75
CA PHE A 86 -3.92 8.85 -8.71
C PHE A 86 -3.10 7.77 -8.01
N ILE A 87 -3.33 6.51 -8.37
CA ILE A 87 -2.55 5.37 -7.86
C ILE A 87 -1.07 5.60 -8.18
N ILE A 88 -0.20 5.44 -7.18
CA ILE A 88 1.24 5.42 -7.35
C ILE A 88 1.69 3.96 -7.32
N ARG A 89 2.33 3.51 -8.39
CA ARG A 89 2.76 2.12 -8.57
C ARG A 89 4.28 1.99 -8.62
N GLY A 90 4.78 0.83 -8.27
CA GLY A 90 6.18 0.39 -8.35
C GLY A 90 7.11 1.27 -7.53
N ARG A 91 8.38 1.36 -7.97
CA ARG A 91 9.42 2.13 -7.27
C ARG A 91 9.02 3.57 -6.87
N PRO A 92 8.23 4.33 -7.65
CA PRO A 92 7.72 5.63 -7.22
C PRO A 92 6.85 5.65 -5.96
N SER A 93 6.27 4.53 -5.51
CA SER A 93 5.48 4.48 -4.28
C SER A 93 6.35 4.40 -3.02
N TYR A 94 7.52 3.78 -3.10
CA TYR A 94 8.44 3.64 -1.97
C TYR A 94 8.92 4.99 -1.42
N ARG A 95 8.94 5.13 -0.09
CA ARG A 95 9.32 6.35 0.63
C ARG A 95 10.52 6.16 1.52
N ALA A 96 10.52 5.13 2.37
CA ALA A 96 11.59 4.89 3.32
C ALA A 96 11.60 3.44 3.81
N THR A 97 12.76 3.02 4.33
CA THR A 97 12.90 1.86 5.21
C THR A 97 13.18 2.39 6.61
N CYS A 98 12.38 2.00 7.59
CA CYS A 98 12.58 2.31 9.01
C CYS A 98 13.31 1.15 9.69
N ILE A 99 14.36 1.45 10.47
CA ILE A 99 15.11 0.48 11.27
C ILE A 99 15.26 1.03 12.71
N PRO A 100 14.72 0.37 13.75
CA PRO A 100 13.90 -0.84 13.68
C PRO A 100 12.57 -0.59 12.96
N ALA A 101 11.78 -1.65 12.78
CA ALA A 101 10.43 -1.50 12.21
C ALA A 101 9.63 -0.46 12.98
N TRP A 102 8.73 0.24 12.28
CA TRP A 102 7.86 1.19 12.95
C TRP A 102 6.97 0.47 13.98
N ASP A 103 6.99 0.98 15.20
CA ASP A 103 6.38 0.39 16.39
C ASP A 103 4.84 0.49 16.40
N ALA A 104 4.27 1.44 15.64
CA ALA A 104 2.82 1.56 15.50
C ALA A 104 2.19 0.44 14.66
N ILE A 105 2.96 -0.21 13.79
CA ILE A 105 2.46 -1.37 13.04
C ILE A 105 2.35 -2.54 14.04
N PRO A 106 1.22 -3.25 14.12
CA PRO A 106 1.08 -4.42 14.99
C PRO A 106 2.27 -5.40 14.82
N PRO A 107 2.90 -5.89 15.91
CA PRO A 107 4.04 -6.82 15.82
C PRO A 107 3.77 -8.07 14.97
N ALA A 108 4.74 -8.49 14.17
CA ALA A 108 4.60 -9.71 13.37
C ALA A 108 4.14 -10.91 14.21
N GLY A 109 2.98 -11.49 13.85
CA GLY A 109 2.35 -12.60 14.55
C GLY A 109 1.23 -12.22 15.54
N ASP A 110 0.80 -10.95 15.60
CA ASP A 110 -0.40 -10.55 16.34
C ASP A 110 -1.61 -10.31 15.41
N ASP A 111 -2.30 -11.39 15.04
CA ASP A 111 -3.53 -11.30 14.23
C ASP A 111 -4.76 -10.75 15.02
N SER A 112 -4.52 -9.95 16.07
CA SER A 112 -5.50 -9.59 17.11
C SER A 112 -6.14 -8.22 16.93
#